data_AF-A0A7X5SCM4-F1
#
_entry.id   AF-A0A7X5SCM4-F1
#
_cell.length_a   1.000
_cell.length_b   1.000
_cell.length_c   1.000
_cell.angle_alpha   90.00
_cell.angle_beta   90.00
_cell.angle_gamma   90.00
#
_symmetry.space_group_name_H-M   'P 1'
#
loop_
_entity.id
_entity.type
_entity.pdbx_description
1 polymer ?
#
loop_
_entity_poly.entity_id
_entity_poly.type
_entity_poly.pdbx_seq_one_letter_code
_entity_poly.pdbx_strand_id
1 'polypeptide(L)'
;EQMVFTLATTRSHDQYNTTIYGLDDRYRGVFGERRVLFINGADIAALNMKAGDWVDLESLCEDGVHREARRFLLVDYNIPRGCLAAYYPETNALVP
;
A
#
# COMPACT_ATOMS: atom_id res chain seq x y z
N GLU A 1 -11.79 17.71 -4.29
CA GLU A 1 -11.11 17.36 -3.04
C GLU A 1 -10.30 16.11 -3.25
N GLN A 2 -9.11 16.02 -2.66
CA GLN A 2 -8.26 14.84 -2.75
C GLN A 2 -8.74 13.82 -1.71
N MET A 3 -9.06 12.61 -2.12
CA MET A 3 -9.54 11.57 -1.20
C MET A 3 -8.43 11.18 -0.23
N VAL A 4 -8.74 11.24 1.06
CA VAL A 4 -7.85 10.82 2.14
C VAL A 4 -8.17 9.39 2.52
N PHE A 5 -7.13 8.58 2.68
CA PHE A 5 -7.25 7.16 3.04
C PHE A 5 -6.52 6.86 4.35
N THR A 6 -7.02 5.86 5.08
CA THR A 6 -6.31 5.30 6.23
C THR A 6 -5.41 4.16 5.80
N LEU A 7 -4.10 4.30 5.98
CA LEU A 7 -3.12 3.27 5.62
C LEU A 7 -2.88 2.30 6.79
N ALA A 8 -3.10 1.00 6.54
CA ALA A 8 -2.66 -0.08 7.42
C ALA A 8 -1.44 -0.78 6.81
N THR A 9 -0.47 -1.15 7.65
CA THR A 9 0.70 -1.93 7.21
C THR A 9 0.65 -3.34 7.79
N THR A 10 1.02 -4.32 6.98
CA THR A 10 1.04 -5.73 7.41
C THR A 10 2.37 -6.37 7.03
N ARG A 11 2.74 -7.44 7.72
CA ARG A 11 3.87 -8.27 7.31
C ARG A 11 3.38 -9.32 6.31
N SER A 12 4.19 -9.59 5.29
CA SER A 12 3.90 -10.67 4.35
C SER A 12 4.06 -12.04 5.02
N HIS A 13 3.57 -13.09 4.37
CA HIS A 13 3.73 -14.47 4.81
C HIS A 13 5.19 -14.84 5.19
N ASP A 14 6.15 -14.62 4.29
CA ASP A 14 7.56 -15.01 4.49
C ASP A 14 8.40 -13.87 5.09
N GLN A 15 7.83 -13.13 6.03
CA GLN A 15 8.52 -12.07 6.74
C GLN A 15 8.49 -12.29 8.24
N TYR A 16 9.67 -12.38 8.84
CA TYR A 16 9.84 -12.38 10.30
C TYR A 16 10.46 -11.07 10.74
N ASN A 17 9.70 -10.25 11.47
CA ASN A 17 10.09 -8.89 11.84
C ASN A 17 10.45 -8.03 10.62
N THR A 18 11.73 -7.68 10.49
CA THR A 18 12.30 -6.90 9.37
C THR A 18 12.99 -7.77 8.33
N THR A 19 13.18 -9.07 8.61
CA THR A 19 13.82 -10.00 7.69
C THR A 19 12.78 -10.56 6.73
N ILE A 20 13.02 -10.37 5.44
CA ILE A 20 12.19 -10.87 4.35
C ILE A 20 12.88 -12.10 3.76
N TYR A 21 12.23 -13.26 3.83
CA TYR A 21 12.75 -14.53 3.30
C TYR A 21 12.28 -14.81 1.88
N GLY A 22 11.20 -14.16 1.43
CA GLY A 22 10.62 -14.32 0.11
C GLY A 22 9.94 -13.05 -0.38
N LEU A 23 9.90 -12.88 -1.69
CA LEU A 23 9.16 -11.80 -2.36
C LEU A 23 7.70 -12.19 -2.64
N ASP A 24 7.33 -13.43 -2.35
CA ASP A 24 6.01 -13.96 -2.61
C ASP A 24 5.16 -13.94 -1.32
N ASP A 25 3.93 -13.46 -1.43
CA ASP A 25 2.89 -13.66 -0.43
C ASP A 25 1.80 -14.55 -1.02
N ARG A 26 1.92 -15.85 -0.74
CA ARG A 26 0.99 -16.88 -1.23
C ARG A 26 -0.45 -16.65 -0.76
N TYR A 27 -0.66 -16.06 0.42
CA TYR A 27 -2.00 -15.84 0.95
C TYR A 27 -2.71 -14.67 0.29
N ARG A 28 -1.95 -13.69 -0.21
CA ARG A 28 -2.49 -12.52 -0.89
C ARG A 28 -2.34 -12.56 -2.41
N GLY A 29 -1.80 -13.66 -2.95
CA GLY A 29 -1.60 -13.84 -4.38
C GLY A 29 -0.58 -12.88 -4.99
N VAL A 30 0.36 -12.36 -4.18
CA VAL A 30 1.40 -11.45 -4.64
C VAL A 30 2.66 -12.25 -4.91
N PHE A 31 3.27 -12.08 -6.08
CA PHE A 31 4.46 -12.82 -6.49
C PHE A 31 5.51 -11.87 -7.07
N GLY A 32 6.76 -12.00 -6.62
CA GLY A 32 7.91 -11.25 -7.13
C GLY A 32 7.91 -9.73 -6.88
N GLU A 33 6.92 -9.19 -6.17
CA GLU A 33 6.77 -7.75 -5.88
C GLU A 33 6.26 -7.55 -4.46
N ARG A 34 6.70 -6.47 -3.79
CA ARG A 34 6.27 -6.10 -2.44
C ARG A 34 5.81 -4.65 -2.33
N ARG A 35 6.13 -3.81 -3.29
CA ARG A 35 5.55 -2.47 -3.43
C ARG A 35 4.17 -2.60 -4.03
N VAL A 36 3.26 -3.16 -3.26
CA VAL A 36 1.84 -3.30 -3.61
C VAL A 36 1.01 -2.46 -2.65
N LEU A 37 -0.06 -1.87 -3.19
CA LEU A 37 -1.05 -1.12 -2.45
C LEU A 37 -2.41 -1.77 -2.67
N PHE A 38 -2.90 -2.45 -1.63
CA PHE A 38 -4.22 -3.04 -1.60
C PHE A 38 -5.26 -1.93 -1.38
N ILE A 39 -6.28 -1.93 -2.22
CA ILE A 39 -7.37 -0.95 -2.20
C ILE A 39 -8.67 -1.62 -2.60
N ASN A 40 -9.79 -1.10 -2.12
CA ASN A 40 -11.10 -1.55 -2.56
C ASN A 40 -11.39 -1.15 -4.03
N GLY A 41 -11.91 -2.07 -4.85
CA GLY A 41 -12.27 -1.79 -6.24
C GLY A 41 -13.23 -0.60 -6.46
N ALA A 42 -14.12 -0.30 -5.50
CA ALA A 42 -14.99 0.88 -5.59
C ALA A 42 -14.21 2.19 -5.42
N ASP A 43 -13.14 2.19 -4.62
CA ASP A 43 -12.30 3.37 -4.43
C ASP A 43 -11.31 3.53 -5.58
N ILE A 44 -10.83 2.44 -6.18
CA ILE A 44 -10.10 2.48 -7.47
C ILE A 44 -10.96 3.20 -8.52
N ALA A 45 -12.23 2.80 -8.64
CA ALA A 45 -13.15 3.42 -9.60
C ALA A 45 -13.42 4.89 -9.26
N ALA A 46 -13.55 5.25 -7.98
CA ALA A 46 -13.73 6.64 -7.56
C ALA A 46 -12.49 7.51 -7.84
N LEU A 47 -11.30 6.93 -7.79
CA LEU A 47 -10.04 7.58 -8.18
C LEU A 47 -9.83 7.62 -9.70
N ASN A 48 -10.72 7.00 -10.47
CA ASN A 48 -10.62 6.85 -11.93
C ASN A 48 -9.30 6.16 -12.37
N MET A 49 -8.84 5.21 -11.56
CA MET A 49 -7.63 4.41 -11.80
C MET A 49 -7.99 2.98 -12.17
N LYS A 50 -6.98 2.15 -12.42
CA LYS A 50 -7.15 0.72 -12.68
C LYS A 50 -6.26 -0.11 -11.76
N ALA A 51 -6.72 -1.30 -11.42
CA ALA A 51 -5.85 -2.30 -10.81
C ALA A 51 -4.68 -2.60 -11.76
N GLY A 52 -3.46 -2.62 -11.22
CA GLY A 52 -2.22 -2.74 -11.98
C GLY A 52 -1.55 -1.40 -12.31
N ASP A 53 -2.18 -0.26 -12.02
CA ASP A 53 -1.51 1.05 -12.16
C ASP A 53 -0.46 1.26 -11.07
N TRP A 54 0.54 2.09 -11.39
CA TRP A 54 1.57 2.50 -10.44
C TRP A 54 1.22 3.84 -9.80
N VAL A 55 1.31 3.90 -8.47
CA VAL A 55 1.01 5.08 -7.67
C VAL A 55 2.13 5.43 -6.70
N ASP A 56 2.16 6.69 -6.33
CA ASP A 56 2.96 7.20 -5.22
C ASP A 56 2.02 7.53 -4.05
N LEU A 57 2.50 7.32 -2.83
CA LEU A 57 1.79 7.68 -1.61
C LEU A 57 2.45 8.90 -0.98
N GLU A 58 1.62 9.78 -0.45
CA GLU A 58 2.04 10.95 0.32
C GLU A 58 1.42 10.87 1.72
N SER A 59 2.20 11.19 2.75
CA SER A 59 1.72 11.22 4.13
C SER A 59 1.16 12.59 4.48
N LEU A 60 -0.04 12.62 5.07
CA LEU A 60 -0.69 13.85 5.56
C LEU A 60 -0.30 14.12 7.02
N CYS A 61 0.99 14.28 7.30
CA CYS A 61 1.47 14.62 8.63
C CYS A 61 1.49 16.15 8.84
N GLU A 62 1.09 16.60 10.03
CA GLU A 62 1.07 18.03 10.41
C GLU A 62 2.44 18.56 10.88
N ASP A 63 3.51 17.76 10.82
CA ASP A 63 4.86 18.13 11.27
C ASP A 63 5.64 19.01 10.28
N GLY A 64 5.04 19.35 9.14
CA GLY A 64 5.62 20.21 8.11
C GLY A 64 6.68 19.53 7.24
N VAL A 65 6.88 18.20 7.38
CA VAL A 65 7.86 17.45 6.59
C VAL A 65 7.13 16.61 5.53
N HIS A 66 7.39 16.91 4.27
CA HIS A 66 6.86 16.16 3.14
C HIS A 66 7.47 14.75 3.07
N ARG A 67 6.61 13.74 3.15
CA ARG A 67 6.98 12.32 3.13
C ARG A 67 6.26 11.61 1.99
N GLU A 68 7.04 11.00 1.12
CA GLU A 68 6.56 10.27 -0.04
C GLU A 68 7.10 8.83 -0.07
N ALA A 69 6.28 7.90 -0.55
CA ALA A 69 6.70 6.54 -0.86
C ALA A 69 6.28 6.22 -2.29
N ARG A 70 7.27 5.99 -3.15
CA ARG A 70 7.04 5.91 -4.60
C ARG A 70 6.85 4.49 -5.12
N ARG A 71 6.15 4.42 -6.25
CA ARG A 71 6.05 3.27 -7.16
C ARG A 71 5.48 2.02 -6.47
N PHE A 72 4.19 2.10 -6.12
CA PHE A 72 3.39 0.99 -5.64
C PHE A 72 2.39 0.53 -6.70
N LEU A 73 2.27 -0.78 -6.87
CA LEU A 73 1.29 -1.40 -7.74
C LEU A 73 -0.08 -1.45 -7.05
N LEU A 74 -1.10 -0.87 -7.66
CA LEU A 74 -2.47 -0.96 -7.19
C LEU A 74 -3.00 -2.39 -7.35
N VAL A 75 -3.43 -2.99 -6.25
CA VAL A 75 -4.03 -4.33 -6.24
C VAL A 75 -5.45 -4.21 -5.68
N ASP A 76 -6.44 -4.60 -6.47
CA ASP A 76 -7.81 -4.71 -5.98
C ASP A 76 -7.87 -5.81 -4.92
N TYR A 77 -8.38 -5.46 -3.75
CA TYR A 77 -8.49 -6.35 -2.62
C TYR A 77 -9.76 -6.07 -1.82
N ASN A 78 -10.30 -7.11 -1.20
CA ASN A 78 -11.45 -7.00 -0.34
C ASN A 78 -11.07 -6.39 1.03
N ILE A 79 -10.82 -5.08 1.05
CA ILE A 79 -10.68 -4.26 2.25
C ILE A 79 -11.82 -3.23 2.34
N PRO A 80 -12.13 -2.69 3.54
CA PRO A 80 -13.11 -1.62 3.68
C PRO A 80 -12.78 -0.40 2.83
N ARG A 81 -13.82 0.32 2.38
CA ARG A 81 -13.65 1.56 1.63
C ARG A 81 -13.01 2.66 2.48
N GLY A 82 -12.22 3.52 1.85
CA GLY A 82 -11.45 4.57 2.53
C GLY A 82 -10.21 4.06 3.26
N CYS A 83 -9.90 2.78 3.13
CA CYS A 83 -8.70 2.16 3.69
C CYS A 83 -7.75 1.74 2.57
N LEU A 84 -6.46 1.72 2.89
CA LEU A 84 -5.38 1.17 2.09
C LEU A 84 -4.61 0.17 2.93
N ALA A 85 -4.04 -0.86 2.29
CA ALA A 85 -3.08 -1.71 2.95
C ALA A 85 -1.80 -1.89 2.13
N ALA A 86 -0.65 -1.92 2.78
CA ALA A 86 0.64 -2.17 2.16
C ALA A 86 1.51 -3.08 3.04
N TYR A 87 2.62 -3.55 2.49
CA TYR A 87 3.60 -4.29 3.28
C TYR A 87 4.50 -3.36 4.09
N TYR A 88 4.83 -3.82 5.30
CA TYR A 88 5.93 -3.29 6.09
C TYR A 88 7.23 -4.00 5.65
N PRO A 89 8.37 -3.30 5.50
CA PRO A 89 8.64 -1.90 5.83
C PRO A 89 8.49 -0.92 4.66
N GLU A 90 7.88 -1.32 3.55
CA GLU A 90 7.91 -0.58 2.28
C GLU A 90 7.35 0.85 2.37
N THR A 91 6.44 1.11 3.32
CA THR A 91 5.83 2.44 3.57
C THR A 91 6.40 3.17 4.79
N ASN A 92 7.53 2.73 5.37
CA ASN A 92 8.14 3.40 6.53
C ASN A 92 8.48 4.87 6.28
N ALA A 93 8.77 5.24 5.04
CA ALA A 93 9.03 6.63 4.65
C ALA A 93 7.84 7.57 4.92
N LEU A 94 6.63 7.04 5.09
CA LEU A 94 5.42 7.82 5.38
C LEU A 94 5.18 8.07 6.88
N VAL A 95 5.90 7.36 7.75
CA VAL A 95 5.72 7.44 9.21
C VAL A 95 6.51 8.64 9.77
N PRO A 96 5.93 9.41 10.71
CA PRO A 96 6.60 10.56 11.33
C PRO A 96 7.90 10.21 12.05
#